data_AF-A0A6J4X167-F1
#
_entry.id   AF-A0A6J4X167-F1
#
_cell.length_a   1.000
_cell.length_b   1.000
_cell.length_c   1.000
_cell.angle_alpha   90.00
_cell.angle_beta   90.00
_cell.angle_gamma   90.00
#
_symmetry.space_group_name_H-M   'P 1'
#
loop_
_entity.id
_entity.type
_entity.pdbx_description
1 polymer ?
#
loop_
_entity_poly.entity_id
_entity_poly.type
_entity_poly.pdbx_seq_one_letter_code
_entity_poly.pdbx_strand_id
1 'polypeptide(L)'
;MSNQVISADPFSKIWNFFTSVKLTIVLLLSLAITSIIGTLIPQNEDPQAYFEAFGGVLYQLFNLLDLFDMYHSWWFQLLIVLLTANIIVCSIDRISSNRRILFVRNPSFRLPRFRNLKHRQEFTNAHTPQQLKDIFQAFIARRFRHSQVEATENGFAIYGEKGRWTRFGVYTVHLSVVLLLIGGLIGSIFGFDGFVNIAEGESVNQIRLRNKPQMVQLDFAIRCDDFDVSFYDTGAPKEFRSSLTVLEQGRPVLNKDIIVNDPLRYKGISFYQASYGNLPSNEAVLSFTNNNTGKVYKNKATMNQPMQLPENLGTFEIKNFLQSSEFRGHNIGEAYIGVLTPPGGDPVQITLPLRFPTFDKMRKGNLVIAVVEHVPRFYTGLQVGKDPGVWVVYSGFILMIIGCYITFFMSHQQICLEIVAAGQKSRVIVAGTANKNKTGMETKVDRLTEKLTQMV
;
A
#
# COMPACT_ATOMS: atom_id res chain seq x y z
N MET A 1 -32.23 -42.45 -20.69
CA MET A 1 -32.66 -42.77 -19.31
C MET A 1 -31.51 -43.48 -18.60
N SER A 2 -30.86 -42.79 -17.67
CA SER A 2 -30.24 -43.42 -16.50
C SER A 2 -30.26 -42.39 -15.37
N ASN A 3 -31.01 -42.72 -14.33
CA ASN A 3 -31.23 -41.94 -13.13
C ASN A 3 -29.90 -41.39 -12.55
N GLN A 4 -29.88 -40.09 -12.27
CA GLN A 4 -29.12 -39.60 -11.12
C GLN A 4 -30.08 -38.87 -10.20
N VAL A 5 -30.42 -39.59 -9.13
CA VAL A 5 -31.03 -39.10 -7.91
C VAL A 5 -30.11 -38.00 -7.37
N ILE A 6 -30.45 -36.73 -7.59
CA ILE A 6 -29.85 -35.64 -6.85
C ILE A 6 -30.53 -35.64 -5.49
N SER A 7 -29.99 -36.42 -4.55
CA SER A 7 -30.14 -36.07 -3.13
C SER A 7 -29.59 -34.66 -3.00
N ALA A 8 -30.45 -33.69 -2.65
CA ALA A 8 -30.07 -32.29 -2.55
C ALA A 8 -29.18 -32.07 -1.32
N ASP A 9 -27.92 -32.45 -1.45
CA ASP A 9 -26.86 -32.25 -0.48
C ASP A 9 -26.77 -30.75 -0.14
N PRO A 10 -26.86 -30.35 1.15
CA PRO A 10 -26.68 -28.97 1.58
C PRO A 10 -25.44 -28.29 0.95
N PHE A 11 -24.35 -29.03 0.77
CA PHE A 11 -23.14 -28.52 0.12
C PHE A 11 -23.38 -28.09 -1.34
N SER A 12 -24.11 -28.90 -2.11
CA SER A 12 -24.45 -28.59 -3.51
C SER A 12 -25.29 -27.31 -3.63
N LYS A 13 -26.21 -27.05 -2.68
CA LYS A 13 -27.01 -25.83 -2.66
C LYS A 13 -26.15 -24.60 -2.37
N ILE A 14 -25.24 -24.70 -1.39
CA ILE A 14 -24.30 -23.62 -1.06
C ILE A 14 -23.37 -23.34 -2.24
N TRP A 15 -22.81 -24.38 -2.86
CA TRP A 15 -21.95 -24.24 -4.04
C TRP A 15 -22.67 -23.55 -5.20
N ASN A 16 -23.91 -23.95 -5.49
CA ASN A 16 -24.72 -23.34 -6.55
C ASN A 16 -25.07 -21.88 -6.26
N PHE A 17 -25.32 -21.54 -4.98
CA PHE A 17 -25.51 -20.15 -4.57
C PHE A 17 -24.28 -19.29 -4.88
N PHE A 18 -23.09 -19.75 -4.49
CA PHE A 18 -21.83 -19.05 -4.77
C PHE A 18 -21.37 -19.11 -6.23
N THR A 19 -21.95 -19.99 -7.06
CA THR A 19 -21.70 -20.04 -8.52
C THR A 19 -22.56 -19.03 -9.29
N SER A 20 -23.48 -18.32 -8.63
CA SER A 20 -24.40 -17.38 -9.27
C SER A 20 -23.71 -16.08 -9.69
N VAL A 21 -23.79 -15.75 -10.99
CA VAL A 21 -23.34 -14.44 -11.53
C VAL A 21 -24.22 -13.29 -11.01
N LYS A 22 -25.51 -13.54 -10.73
CA LYS A 22 -26.39 -12.53 -10.15
C LYS A 22 -25.91 -12.10 -8.77
N LEU A 23 -25.47 -13.08 -7.96
CA LEU A 23 -24.88 -12.81 -6.65
C LEU A 23 -23.61 -11.95 -6.80
N THR A 24 -22.75 -12.28 -7.76
CA THR A 24 -21.55 -11.48 -8.05
C THR A 24 -21.89 -10.01 -8.31
N ILE A 25 -22.88 -9.76 -9.18
CA ILE A 25 -23.30 -8.39 -9.54
C ILE A 25 -23.84 -7.65 -8.32
N VAL A 26 -24.68 -8.30 -7.50
CA VAL A 26 -25.21 -7.70 -6.27
C VAL A 26 -24.08 -7.35 -5.30
N LEU A 27 -23.17 -8.27 -5.03
CA LEU A 27 -22.04 -8.04 -4.12
C LEU A 27 -21.12 -6.91 -4.61
N LEU A 28 -20.82 -6.87 -5.91
CA LEU A 28 -20.03 -5.80 -6.51
C LEU A 28 -20.72 -4.43 -6.40
N LEU A 29 -22.02 -4.36 -6.68
CA LEU A 29 -22.79 -3.12 -6.56
C LEU A 29 -22.89 -2.67 -5.10
N SER A 30 -23.13 -3.59 -4.16
CA SER A 30 -23.14 -3.28 -2.73
C SER A 30 -21.80 -2.71 -2.28
N LEU A 31 -20.68 -3.35 -2.63
CA LEU A 31 -19.35 -2.84 -2.32
C LEU A 31 -19.06 -1.50 -2.98
N ALA A 32 -19.50 -1.27 -4.22
CA ALA A 32 -19.32 0.00 -4.91
C ALA A 32 -20.10 1.13 -4.22
N ILE A 33 -21.37 0.90 -3.88
CA ILE A 33 -22.21 1.88 -3.20
C ILE A 33 -21.63 2.21 -1.82
N THR A 34 -21.25 1.21 -1.03
CA THR A 34 -20.68 1.44 0.29
C THR A 34 -19.32 2.15 0.19
N SER A 35 -18.46 1.77 -0.76
CA SER A 35 -17.18 2.46 -1.00
C SER A 35 -17.37 3.93 -1.39
N ILE A 36 -18.41 4.26 -2.16
CA ILE A 36 -18.77 5.67 -2.46
C ILE A 36 -19.12 6.40 -1.17
N ILE A 37 -19.96 5.81 -0.31
CA ILE A 37 -20.34 6.41 0.98
C ILE A 37 -19.09 6.67 1.84
N GLY A 38 -18.20 5.68 2.00
CA GLY A 38 -16.97 5.83 2.78
C GLY A 38 -15.91 6.73 2.15
N THR A 39 -16.08 7.12 0.89
CA THR A 39 -15.24 8.17 0.26
C THR A 39 -15.81 9.56 0.52
N LEU A 40 -17.13 9.69 0.64
CA LEU A 40 -17.80 10.96 0.93
C LEU A 40 -17.72 11.35 2.41
N ILE A 41 -17.72 10.37 3.31
CA ILE A 41 -17.56 10.56 4.74
C ILE A 41 -16.06 10.46 5.07
N PRO A 42 -15.42 11.54 5.58
CA PRO A 42 -14.04 11.46 6.04
C PRO A 42 -13.87 10.29 7.01
N GLN A 43 -12.84 9.46 6.82
CA GLN A 43 -12.63 8.28 7.65
C GLN A 43 -11.64 8.61 8.78
N ASN A 44 -11.94 8.14 9.98
CA ASN A 44 -11.06 8.22 11.14
C ASN A 44 -10.61 9.65 11.52
N GLU A 45 -11.51 10.61 11.39
CA GLU A 45 -11.37 12.00 11.87
C GLU A 45 -11.70 12.14 13.36
N ASP A 46 -11.43 13.33 13.90
CA ASP A 46 -11.75 13.63 15.30
C ASP A 46 -13.26 13.55 15.58
N PRO A 47 -13.70 12.91 16.68
CA PRO A 47 -15.11 12.83 17.06
C PRO A 47 -15.83 14.19 17.13
N GLN A 48 -15.13 15.26 17.54
CA GLN A 48 -15.67 16.60 17.57
C GLN A 48 -15.99 17.11 16.16
N ALA A 49 -15.09 16.87 15.20
CA ALA A 49 -15.31 17.25 13.81
C ALA A 49 -16.55 16.56 13.22
N TYR A 50 -16.78 15.27 13.55
CA TYR A 50 -17.99 14.57 13.14
C TYR A 50 -19.25 15.11 13.81
N PHE A 51 -19.19 15.43 15.10
CA PHE A 51 -20.32 15.99 15.82
C PHE A 51 -20.71 17.37 15.27
N GLU A 52 -19.73 18.21 14.92
CA GLU A 52 -19.94 19.50 14.28
C GLU A 52 -20.50 19.37 12.86
N ALA A 53 -20.03 18.39 12.08
CA ALA A 53 -20.46 18.20 10.68
C ALA A 53 -21.87 17.60 10.55
N PHE A 54 -22.22 16.62 11.39
CA PHE A 54 -23.44 15.83 11.24
C PHE A 54 -24.48 16.07 12.34
N GLY A 55 -24.10 16.71 13.46
CA GLY A 55 -24.94 16.82 14.65
C GLY A 55 -25.08 15.50 15.41
N GLY A 56 -25.65 15.56 16.62
CA GLY A 56 -25.65 14.43 17.55
C GLY A 56 -26.40 13.17 17.08
N VAL A 57 -27.55 13.32 16.42
CA VAL A 57 -28.39 12.17 16.01
C VAL A 57 -27.72 11.38 14.88
N LEU A 58 -27.26 12.07 13.83
CA LEU A 58 -26.58 11.42 12.71
C LEU A 58 -25.22 10.86 13.13
N TYR A 59 -24.49 11.56 14.01
CA TYR A 59 -23.27 11.04 14.60
C TYR A 59 -23.49 9.68 15.29
N GLN A 60 -24.51 9.58 16.15
CA GLN A 60 -24.83 8.32 16.84
C GLN A 60 -25.22 7.21 15.85
N LEU A 61 -26.00 7.54 14.82
CA LEU A 61 -26.39 6.57 13.79
C LEU A 61 -25.17 6.09 12.98
N PHE A 62 -24.32 7.00 12.53
CA PHE A 62 -23.13 6.68 11.74
C PHE A 62 -22.11 5.88 12.56
N ASN A 63 -21.96 6.22 13.84
CA ASN A 63 -21.13 5.48 14.77
C ASN A 63 -21.68 4.07 15.03
N LEU A 64 -23.02 3.91 15.15
CA LEU A 64 -23.64 2.59 15.30
C LEU A 64 -23.44 1.68 14.08
N LEU A 65 -23.38 2.28 12.89
CA LEU A 65 -23.16 1.57 11.62
C LEU A 65 -21.67 1.42 11.26
N ASP A 66 -20.75 1.86 12.12
CA ASP A 66 -19.30 1.92 11.86
C ASP A 66 -18.92 2.68 10.58
N LEU A 67 -19.68 3.72 10.18
CA LEU A 67 -19.43 4.46 8.92
C LEU A 67 -18.17 5.35 8.96
N PHE A 68 -17.68 5.68 10.16
CA PHE A 68 -16.44 6.46 10.34
C PHE A 68 -15.17 5.62 10.20
N ASP A 69 -15.28 4.30 10.36
CA ASP A 69 -14.21 3.32 10.13
C ASP A 69 -14.73 2.16 9.26
N MET A 70 -15.36 2.54 8.16
CA MET A 70 -16.19 1.66 7.34
C MET A 70 -15.41 0.46 6.79
N TYR A 71 -14.16 0.67 6.40
CA TYR A 71 -13.30 -0.35 5.79
C TYR A 71 -12.83 -1.42 6.79
N HIS A 72 -12.97 -1.18 8.10
CA HIS A 72 -12.71 -2.15 9.17
C HIS A 72 -13.99 -2.73 9.78
N SER A 73 -15.16 -2.23 9.37
CA SER A 73 -16.44 -2.74 9.86
C SER A 73 -16.69 -4.20 9.47
N TRP A 74 -17.34 -4.94 10.38
CA TRP A 74 -17.62 -6.36 10.19
C TRP A 74 -18.46 -6.63 8.93
N TRP A 75 -19.39 -5.73 8.61
CA TRP A 75 -20.30 -5.88 7.48
C TRP A 75 -19.59 -5.61 6.14
N PHE A 76 -18.64 -4.67 6.10
CA PHE A 76 -17.86 -4.41 4.89
C PHE A 76 -16.87 -5.55 4.63
N GLN A 77 -16.20 -6.03 5.68
CA GLN A 77 -15.35 -7.22 5.60
C GLN A 77 -16.15 -8.47 5.17
N LEU A 78 -17.38 -8.64 5.67
CA LEU A 78 -18.26 -9.72 5.22
C LEU A 78 -18.58 -9.63 3.73
N LEU A 79 -18.86 -8.43 3.20
CA LEU A 79 -19.06 -8.25 1.75
C LEU A 79 -17.82 -8.65 0.94
N ILE A 80 -16.62 -8.27 1.40
CA ILE A 80 -15.35 -8.69 0.76
C ILE A 80 -15.20 -10.22 0.80
N VAL A 81 -15.46 -10.85 1.94
CA VAL A 81 -15.37 -12.31 2.11
C VAL A 81 -16.34 -13.02 1.17
N LEU A 82 -17.60 -12.57 1.12
CA LEU A 82 -18.62 -13.14 0.24
C LEU A 82 -18.26 -13.00 -1.24
N LEU A 83 -17.78 -11.83 -1.65
CA LEU A 83 -17.34 -11.61 -3.03
C LEU A 83 -16.13 -12.49 -3.37
N THR A 84 -15.15 -12.57 -2.46
CA THR A 84 -13.95 -13.40 -2.64
C THR A 84 -14.33 -14.88 -2.81
N ALA A 85 -15.18 -15.41 -1.93
CA ALA A 85 -15.68 -16.77 -2.02
C ALA A 85 -16.45 -17.02 -3.33
N ASN A 86 -17.31 -16.09 -3.73
CA ASN A 86 -18.05 -16.15 -4.98
C ASN A 86 -17.11 -16.19 -6.20
N ILE A 87 -16.08 -15.35 -6.28
CA ILE A 87 -15.12 -15.35 -7.40
C ILE A 87 -14.32 -16.66 -7.43
N ILE A 88 -13.89 -17.17 -6.27
CA ILE A 88 -13.15 -18.45 -6.17
C ILE A 88 -14.02 -19.59 -6.70
N VAL A 89 -15.25 -19.74 -6.20
CA VAL A 89 -16.18 -20.81 -6.60
C VAL A 89 -16.51 -20.72 -8.09
N CYS A 90 -16.88 -19.52 -8.59
CA CYS A 90 -17.14 -19.30 -10.02
C CYS A 90 -15.92 -19.65 -10.89
N SER A 91 -14.71 -19.35 -10.42
CA SER A 91 -13.48 -19.65 -11.16
C SER A 91 -13.19 -21.14 -11.22
N ILE A 92 -13.35 -21.85 -10.09
CA ILE A 92 -13.17 -23.31 -10.00
C ILE A 92 -14.17 -24.02 -10.92
N ASP A 93 -15.46 -23.67 -10.82
CA ASP A 93 -16.52 -24.28 -11.64
C ASP A 93 -16.25 -24.08 -13.14
N ARG A 94 -15.85 -22.87 -13.53
CA ARG A 94 -15.54 -22.53 -14.92
C ARG A 94 -14.29 -23.25 -15.44
N ILE A 95 -13.27 -23.47 -14.60
CA ILE A 95 -12.09 -24.29 -14.98
C ILE A 95 -12.51 -25.74 -15.18
N SER A 96 -13.30 -26.30 -14.25
CA SER A 96 -13.79 -27.67 -14.30
C SER A 96 -14.61 -27.93 -15.57
N SER A 97 -15.58 -27.06 -15.86
CA SER A 97 -16.44 -27.12 -17.05
C SER A 97 -15.64 -27.03 -18.35
N ASN A 98 -14.54 -26.26 -18.38
CA ASN A 98 -13.69 -26.08 -19.56
C ASN A 98 -12.42 -26.96 -19.57
N ARG A 99 -12.33 -27.97 -18.69
CA ARG A 99 -11.13 -28.81 -18.55
C ARG A 99 -10.74 -29.47 -19.88
N ARG A 100 -11.75 -29.93 -20.64
CA ARG A 100 -11.61 -30.54 -21.98
C ARG A 100 -11.16 -29.58 -23.07
N ILE A 101 -11.01 -28.28 -22.78
CA ILE A 101 -10.58 -27.26 -23.73
C ILE A 101 -9.23 -26.67 -23.31
N LEU A 102 -9.00 -26.59 -22.00
CA LEU A 102 -7.79 -26.02 -21.38
C LEU A 102 -6.64 -27.03 -21.27
N PHE A 103 -6.94 -28.26 -20.87
CA PHE A 103 -5.93 -29.27 -20.52
C PHE A 103 -5.80 -30.41 -21.56
N VAL A 104 -6.14 -30.13 -22.82
CA VAL A 104 -6.01 -31.11 -23.91
C VAL A 104 -4.55 -31.24 -24.33
N ARG A 105 -4.00 -32.45 -24.19
CA ARG A 105 -2.64 -32.82 -24.62
C ARG A 105 -2.51 -32.93 -26.14
N ASN A 106 -3.48 -33.57 -26.79
CA ASN A 106 -3.52 -33.75 -28.24
C ASN A 106 -4.71 -32.98 -28.84
N PRO A 107 -4.48 -31.80 -29.42
CA PRO A 107 -5.50 -31.03 -30.12
C PRO A 107 -6.21 -31.89 -31.17
N SER A 108 -7.53 -32.02 -31.12
CA SER A 108 -8.26 -32.70 -32.20
C SER A 108 -8.29 -31.79 -33.43
N PHE A 109 -7.70 -32.26 -34.53
CA PHE A 109 -7.87 -31.65 -35.84
C PHE A 109 -9.25 -32.05 -36.42
N ARG A 110 -9.97 -31.09 -37.01
CA ARG A 110 -11.26 -31.33 -37.69
C ARG A 110 -11.28 -30.55 -38.99
N LEU A 111 -10.84 -31.17 -40.08
CA LEU A 111 -10.75 -30.55 -41.40
C LEU A 111 -12.05 -29.84 -41.86
N PRO A 112 -13.26 -30.41 -41.68
CA PRO A 112 -14.50 -29.74 -42.10
C PRO A 112 -14.70 -28.35 -41.46
N ARG A 113 -14.19 -28.14 -40.23
CA ARG A 113 -14.28 -26.85 -39.56
C ARG A 113 -13.49 -25.76 -40.29
N PHE A 114 -12.37 -26.11 -40.90
CA PHE A 114 -11.50 -25.18 -41.63
C PHE A 114 -12.02 -24.93 -43.05
N ARG A 115 -12.56 -25.95 -43.72
CA ARG A 115 -13.23 -25.81 -45.03
C ARG A 115 -14.42 -24.85 -44.97
N ASN A 116 -15.17 -24.86 -43.87
CA ASN A 116 -16.35 -24.02 -43.67
C ASN A 116 -16.01 -22.58 -43.23
N LEU A 117 -14.74 -22.20 -43.12
CA LEU A 117 -14.37 -20.82 -42.80
C LEU A 117 -14.62 -19.91 -44.01
N LYS A 118 -15.20 -18.74 -43.75
CA LYS A 118 -15.49 -17.72 -44.78
C LYS A 118 -14.21 -17.18 -45.39
N HIS A 119 -13.22 -16.84 -44.55
CA HIS A 119 -11.91 -16.36 -45.00
C HIS A 119 -10.95 -17.54 -45.14
N ARG A 120 -10.64 -17.89 -46.39
CA ARG A 120 -9.63 -18.86 -46.77
C ARG A 120 -8.97 -18.38 -48.05
N GLN A 121 -7.70 -18.71 -48.20
CA GLN A 121 -6.94 -18.40 -49.41
C GLN A 121 -6.62 -19.69 -50.15
N GLU A 122 -6.60 -19.64 -51.47
CA GLU A 122 -6.35 -20.79 -52.32
C GLU A 122 -5.34 -20.45 -53.41
N PHE A 123 -4.38 -21.33 -53.66
CA PHE A 123 -3.46 -21.21 -54.78
C PHE A 123 -3.16 -22.60 -55.39
N THR A 124 -2.65 -22.60 -56.61
CA THR A 124 -2.29 -23.83 -57.34
C THR A 124 -0.78 -23.86 -57.56
N ASN A 125 -0.16 -25.03 -57.45
CA ASN A 125 1.27 -25.23 -57.67
C ASN A 125 1.53 -26.48 -58.53
N ALA A 126 2.65 -26.53 -59.25
CA ALA A 126 3.01 -27.63 -60.15
C ALA A 126 3.54 -28.89 -59.43
N HIS A 127 3.99 -28.76 -58.18
CA HIS A 127 4.47 -29.87 -57.36
C HIS A 127 3.35 -30.83 -56.95
N THR A 128 3.70 -32.09 -56.70
CA THR A 128 2.74 -33.10 -56.22
C THR A 128 2.37 -32.87 -54.75
N PRO A 129 1.23 -33.39 -54.26
CA PRO A 129 0.82 -33.20 -52.86
C PRO A 129 1.87 -33.69 -51.86
N GLN A 130 2.60 -34.77 -52.19
CA GLN A 130 3.64 -35.32 -51.33
C GLN A 130 4.87 -34.40 -51.26
N GLN A 131 5.29 -33.80 -52.37
CA GLN A 131 6.40 -32.83 -52.39
C GLN A 131 6.06 -31.58 -51.57
N LEU A 132 4.84 -31.04 -51.75
CA LEU A 132 4.38 -29.88 -50.98
C LEU A 132 4.21 -30.17 -49.49
N LYS A 133 3.77 -31.39 -49.15
CA LYS A 133 3.61 -31.82 -47.75
C LYS A 133 4.91 -31.67 -46.97
N ASP A 134 6.02 -32.18 -47.49
CA ASP A 134 7.29 -32.20 -46.76
C ASP A 134 7.83 -30.77 -46.54
N ILE A 135 7.68 -29.89 -47.55
CA ILE A 135 8.07 -28.48 -47.48
C ILE A 135 7.20 -27.72 -46.47
N PHE A 136 5.88 -27.82 -46.58
CA PHE A 136 4.95 -27.07 -45.75
C PHE A 136 4.88 -27.59 -44.31
N GLN A 137 5.05 -28.90 -44.10
CA GLN A 137 5.12 -29.48 -42.76
C GLN A 137 6.31 -28.91 -41.98
N ALA A 138 7.50 -28.88 -42.58
CA ALA A 138 8.68 -28.28 -41.96
C ALA A 138 8.48 -26.79 -41.66
N PHE A 139 7.84 -26.06 -42.58
CA PHE A 139 7.55 -24.64 -42.41
C PHE A 139 6.57 -24.36 -41.26
N ILE A 140 5.51 -25.16 -41.12
CA ILE A 140 4.51 -25.04 -40.05
C ILE A 140 5.10 -25.47 -38.70
N ALA A 141 5.84 -26.58 -38.64
CA ALA A 141 6.46 -27.08 -37.42
C ALA A 141 7.44 -26.07 -36.78
N ARG A 142 8.12 -25.25 -37.59
CA ARG A 142 8.99 -24.16 -37.09
C ARG A 142 8.24 -22.97 -36.48
N ARG A 143 6.97 -22.75 -36.87
CA ARG A 143 6.20 -21.53 -36.51
C ARG A 143 5.10 -21.78 -35.50
N PHE A 144 4.67 -23.02 -35.35
CA PHE A 144 3.58 -23.47 -34.48
C PHE A 144 4.12 -24.48 -33.47
N ARG A 145 3.68 -24.36 -32.21
CA ARG A 145 4.21 -25.19 -31.11
C ARG A 145 3.79 -26.65 -31.24
N HIS A 146 2.61 -26.88 -31.80
CA HIS A 146 2.11 -28.21 -32.10
C HIS A 146 1.70 -28.25 -33.57
N SER A 147 2.15 -29.27 -34.30
CA SER A 147 1.74 -29.53 -35.67
C SER A 147 1.39 -31.00 -35.85
N GLN A 148 0.35 -31.27 -36.63
CA GLN A 148 -0.09 -32.61 -36.96
C GLN A 148 -0.34 -32.68 -38.47
N VAL A 149 -0.08 -33.84 -39.08
CA VAL A 149 -0.41 -34.08 -40.49
C VAL A 149 -1.33 -35.27 -40.57
N GLU A 150 -2.43 -35.14 -41.32
CA GLU A 150 -3.39 -36.21 -41.59
C GLU A 150 -3.53 -36.40 -43.10
N ALA A 151 -3.65 -37.65 -43.54
CA ALA A 151 -4.00 -37.97 -44.92
C ALA A 151 -5.49 -37.65 -45.16
N THR A 152 -5.80 -37.11 -46.33
CA THR A 152 -7.17 -36.86 -46.78
C THR A 152 -7.48 -37.72 -47.99
N GLU A 153 -8.76 -37.82 -48.39
CA GLU A 153 -9.19 -38.63 -49.55
C GLU A 153 -8.40 -38.30 -50.83
N ASN A 154 -8.01 -37.03 -51.00
CA ASN A 154 -7.36 -36.53 -52.22
C ASN A 154 -6.01 -35.82 -51.94
N GLY A 155 -5.36 -36.08 -50.79
CA GLY A 155 -4.07 -35.46 -50.46
C GLY A 155 -3.74 -35.44 -48.96
N PHE A 156 -3.33 -34.28 -48.44
CA PHE A 156 -2.88 -34.13 -47.06
C PHE A 156 -3.40 -32.85 -46.41
N ALA A 157 -3.64 -32.90 -45.11
CA ALA A 157 -3.94 -31.74 -44.30
C ALA A 157 -2.87 -31.54 -43.21
N ILE A 158 -2.29 -30.34 -43.16
CA ILE A 158 -1.28 -29.94 -42.17
C ILE A 158 -1.92 -28.95 -41.22
N TYR A 159 -2.00 -29.34 -39.96
CA TYR A 159 -2.51 -28.55 -38.86
C TYR A 159 -1.38 -27.95 -38.03
N GLY A 160 -1.53 -26.70 -37.61
CA GLY A 160 -0.62 -26.03 -36.68
C GLY A 160 -1.35 -25.18 -35.65
N GLU A 161 -0.95 -25.25 -34.38
CA GLU A 161 -1.46 -24.35 -33.34
C GLU A 161 -0.40 -23.76 -32.42
N LYS A 162 -0.72 -22.58 -31.87
CA LYS A 162 0.11 -21.92 -30.86
C LYS A 162 -0.70 -20.99 -29.96
N GLY A 163 -0.17 -20.74 -28.77
CA GLY A 163 -0.78 -19.81 -27.81
C GLY A 163 -1.96 -20.38 -27.04
N ARG A 164 -2.12 -21.70 -26.92
CA ARG A 164 -3.24 -22.31 -26.17
C ARG A 164 -3.30 -21.85 -24.71
N TRP A 165 -2.15 -21.68 -24.08
CA TRP A 165 -2.00 -21.20 -22.70
C TRP A 165 -2.61 -19.80 -22.47
N THR A 166 -2.78 -18.98 -23.51
CA THR A 166 -3.43 -17.66 -23.42
C THR A 166 -4.87 -17.73 -22.94
N ARG A 167 -5.51 -18.91 -23.04
CA ARG A 167 -6.83 -19.18 -22.46
C ARG A 167 -6.83 -19.10 -20.93
N PHE A 168 -5.68 -19.26 -20.28
CA PHE A 168 -5.55 -19.10 -18.84
C PHE A 168 -5.56 -17.64 -18.38
N GLY A 169 -5.37 -16.66 -19.28
CA GLY A 169 -5.27 -15.24 -18.92
C GLY A 169 -6.44 -14.71 -18.11
N VAL A 170 -7.68 -15.13 -18.42
CA VAL A 170 -8.88 -14.70 -17.66
C VAL A 170 -8.85 -15.23 -16.23
N TYR A 171 -8.35 -16.45 -16.02
CA TYR A 171 -8.22 -17.03 -14.68
C TYR A 171 -7.08 -16.38 -13.89
N THR A 172 -6.02 -15.94 -14.57
CA THR A 172 -4.97 -15.10 -13.97
C THR A 172 -5.56 -13.77 -13.47
N VAL A 173 -6.43 -13.12 -14.27
CA VAL A 173 -7.15 -11.90 -13.85
C VAL A 173 -8.04 -12.19 -12.62
N HIS A 174 -8.82 -13.27 -12.64
CA HIS A 174 -9.65 -13.60 -11.47
C HIS A 174 -8.82 -13.85 -10.21
N LEU A 175 -7.73 -14.61 -10.32
CA LEU A 175 -6.80 -14.84 -9.21
C LEU A 175 -6.20 -13.53 -8.70
N SER A 176 -5.88 -12.59 -9.58
CA SER A 176 -5.37 -11.28 -9.18
C SER A 176 -6.38 -10.48 -8.35
N VAL A 177 -7.66 -10.46 -8.74
CA VAL A 177 -8.73 -9.81 -7.97
C VAL A 177 -8.87 -10.46 -6.59
N VAL A 178 -8.86 -11.80 -6.54
CA VAL A 178 -8.92 -12.55 -5.27
C VAL A 178 -7.76 -12.18 -4.34
N LEU A 179 -6.52 -12.09 -4.87
CA LEU A 179 -5.37 -11.69 -4.08
C LEU A 179 -5.45 -10.24 -3.59
N LEU A 180 -5.96 -9.32 -4.40
CA LEU A 180 -6.19 -7.93 -3.98
C LEU A 180 -7.19 -7.87 -2.82
N LEU A 181 -8.31 -8.59 -2.91
CA LEU A 181 -9.33 -8.64 -1.87
C LEU A 181 -8.83 -9.30 -0.58
N ILE A 182 -8.13 -10.44 -0.69
CA ILE A 182 -7.53 -11.13 0.46
C ILE A 182 -6.44 -10.28 1.11
N GLY A 183 -5.59 -9.64 0.31
CA GLY A 183 -4.55 -8.74 0.81
C GLY A 183 -5.15 -7.55 1.57
N GLY A 184 -6.18 -6.90 1.03
CA GLY A 184 -6.91 -5.85 1.72
C GLY A 184 -7.57 -6.33 3.02
N LEU A 185 -8.14 -7.54 3.02
CA LEU A 185 -8.74 -8.14 4.22
C LEU A 185 -7.69 -8.46 5.29
N ILE A 186 -6.52 -8.98 4.91
CA ILE A 186 -5.40 -9.22 5.82
C ILE A 186 -4.92 -7.90 6.43
N GLY A 187 -4.77 -6.85 5.61
CA GLY A 187 -4.42 -5.51 6.07
C GLY A 187 -5.45 -4.95 7.06
N SER A 188 -6.74 -5.08 6.75
CA SER A 188 -7.84 -4.63 7.60
C SER A 188 -7.92 -5.39 8.93
N ILE A 189 -7.73 -6.72 8.95
CA ILE A 189 -7.90 -7.52 10.17
C ILE A 189 -6.65 -7.49 11.07
N PHE A 190 -5.45 -7.52 10.47
CA PHE A 190 -4.19 -7.72 11.21
C PHE A 190 -3.25 -6.51 11.16
N GLY A 191 -3.59 -5.50 10.37
CA GLY A 191 -2.89 -4.22 10.32
C GLY A 191 -3.36 -3.29 11.43
N PHE A 192 -2.64 -2.18 11.54
CA PHE A 192 -3.04 -1.06 12.38
C PHE A 192 -2.36 0.21 11.87
N ASP A 193 -2.93 1.33 12.25
CA ASP A 193 -2.38 2.65 12.03
C ASP A 193 -2.62 3.54 13.24
N GLY A 194 -1.67 4.44 13.47
CA GLY A 194 -1.63 5.24 14.68
C GLY A 194 -0.55 6.29 14.63
N PHE A 195 -0.30 6.89 15.79
CA PHE A 195 0.63 7.98 15.95
C PHE A 195 1.42 7.83 17.24
N VAL A 196 2.61 8.41 17.24
CA VAL A 196 3.42 8.55 18.43
C VAL A 196 4.20 9.84 18.39
N ASN A 197 4.27 10.53 19.53
CA ASN A 197 5.11 11.70 19.72
C ASN A 197 6.29 11.29 20.61
N ILE A 198 7.51 11.56 20.17
CA ILE A 198 8.73 11.20 20.89
C ILE A 198 9.53 12.48 21.12
N ALA A 199 9.73 12.83 22.39
CA ALA A 199 10.61 13.93 22.74
C ALA A 199 12.05 13.58 22.40
N GLU A 200 12.85 14.58 22.02
CA GLU A 200 14.29 14.40 21.82
C GLU A 200 14.94 13.84 23.09
N GLY A 201 15.79 12.83 22.90
CA GLY A 201 16.46 12.07 23.95
C GLY A 201 15.61 10.98 24.61
N GLU A 202 14.29 10.95 24.38
CA GLU A 202 13.38 9.99 25.00
C GLU A 202 13.06 8.80 24.09
N SER A 203 12.66 7.69 24.71
CA SER A 203 12.23 6.48 24.01
C SER A 203 10.82 6.07 24.40
N VAL A 204 10.07 5.57 23.42
CA VAL A 204 8.72 5.05 23.60
C VAL A 204 8.64 3.61 23.07
N ASN A 205 7.79 2.79 23.67
CA ASN A 205 7.49 1.43 23.22
C ASN A 205 5.98 1.19 23.07
N GLN A 206 5.21 2.27 23.02
CA GLN A 206 3.76 2.25 22.85
C GLN A 206 3.37 3.25 21.76
N ILE A 207 2.34 2.91 21.01
CA ILE A 207 1.76 3.76 19.97
C ILE A 207 0.28 3.97 20.26
N ARG A 208 -0.23 5.17 19.96
CA ARG A 208 -1.67 5.46 20.08
C ARG A 208 -2.35 5.09 18.78
N LEU A 209 -3.34 4.19 18.81
CA LEU A 209 -4.13 3.88 17.63
C LEU A 209 -4.91 5.12 17.16
N ARG A 210 -5.10 5.26 15.86
CA ARG A 210 -5.86 6.38 15.28
C ARG A 210 -7.32 6.37 15.75
N ASN A 211 -7.94 5.19 15.75
CA ASN A 211 -9.41 5.05 15.87
C ASN A 211 -9.85 4.65 17.28
N LYS A 212 -8.90 4.33 18.16
CA LYS A 212 -9.19 3.79 19.49
C LYS A 212 -8.29 4.50 20.51
N PRO A 213 -8.80 4.83 21.71
CA PRO A 213 -7.96 5.37 22.79
C PRO A 213 -6.95 4.34 23.34
N GLN A 214 -6.95 3.11 22.80
CA GLN A 214 -6.00 2.07 23.15
C GLN A 214 -4.60 2.39 22.66
N MET A 215 -3.63 2.16 23.53
CA MET A 215 -2.23 2.09 23.20
C MET A 215 -1.87 0.67 22.80
N VAL A 216 -1.12 0.50 21.71
CA VAL A 216 -0.53 -0.78 21.32
C VAL A 216 0.91 -0.83 21.82
N GLN A 217 1.22 -1.86 22.60
CA GLN A 217 2.57 -2.15 23.07
C GLN A 217 3.39 -2.78 21.95
N LEU A 218 4.56 -2.19 21.67
CA LEU A 218 5.57 -2.75 20.78
C LEU A 218 6.52 -3.66 21.56
N ASP A 219 7.09 -4.65 20.87
CA ASP A 219 8.13 -5.56 21.40
C ASP A 219 9.54 -4.95 21.35
N PHE A 220 9.67 -3.72 20.85
CA PHE A 220 10.87 -2.91 20.81
C PHE A 220 10.53 -1.46 21.20
N ALA A 221 11.54 -0.67 21.55
CA ALA A 221 11.41 0.76 21.79
C ALA A 221 12.01 1.57 20.63
N ILE A 222 11.57 2.81 20.47
CA ILE A 222 12.11 3.76 19.51
C ILE A 222 12.49 5.00 20.29
N ARG A 223 13.73 5.43 20.10
CA ARG A 223 14.26 6.66 20.67
C ARG A 223 14.40 7.70 19.57
N CYS A 224 14.00 8.93 19.87
CA CYS A 224 14.37 10.09 19.06
C CYS A 224 15.71 10.60 19.60
N ASP A 225 16.78 10.40 18.84
CA ASP A 225 18.11 10.87 19.23
C ASP A 225 18.24 12.38 19.02
N ASP A 226 17.68 12.88 17.92
CA ASP A 226 17.77 14.27 17.48
C ASP A 226 16.59 14.59 16.53
N PHE A 227 16.10 15.83 16.57
CA PHE A 227 15.11 16.32 15.62
C PHE A 227 15.51 17.70 15.10
N ASP A 228 15.57 17.85 13.78
CA ASP A 228 15.96 19.09 13.13
C ASP A 228 14.90 19.57 12.13
N VAL A 229 14.73 20.90 12.08
CA VAL A 229 13.85 21.57 11.12
C VAL A 229 14.65 22.62 10.37
N SER A 230 14.86 22.40 9.08
CA SER A 230 15.40 23.44 8.21
C SER A 230 14.26 24.26 7.61
N PHE A 231 14.48 25.57 7.43
CA PHE A 231 13.51 26.49 6.83
C PHE A 231 14.08 27.07 5.53
N TYR A 232 13.20 27.40 4.60
CA TYR A 232 13.54 28.26 3.46
C TYR A 232 13.73 29.70 3.93
N ASP A 233 14.38 30.53 3.11
CA ASP A 233 14.55 31.97 3.38
C ASP A 233 13.21 32.70 3.56
N THR A 234 12.12 32.14 3.03
CA THR A 234 10.73 32.61 3.19
C THR A 234 10.14 32.34 4.57
N GLY A 235 10.85 31.58 5.43
CA GLY A 235 10.37 31.14 6.74
C GLY A 235 9.49 29.88 6.70
N ALA A 236 9.21 29.31 5.51
CA ALA A 236 8.48 28.05 5.40
C ALA A 236 9.38 26.85 5.76
N PRO A 237 8.89 25.83 6.48
CA PRO A 237 9.65 24.61 6.73
C PRO A 237 10.07 23.93 5.41
N LYS A 238 11.37 23.63 5.30
CA LYS A 238 11.99 22.98 4.15
C LYS A 238 12.10 21.47 4.36
N GLU A 239 12.56 21.04 5.52
CA GLU A 239 12.77 19.64 5.83
C GLU A 239 12.57 19.39 7.32
N PHE A 240 11.92 18.27 7.63
CA PHE A 240 11.81 17.72 8.98
C PHE A 240 12.63 16.44 9.01
N ARG A 241 13.67 16.41 9.84
CA ARG A 241 14.55 15.25 9.97
C ARG A 241 14.51 14.74 11.41
N SER A 242 14.20 13.46 11.58
CA SER A 242 14.32 12.78 12.87
C SER A 242 15.41 11.73 12.79
N SER A 243 16.39 11.80 13.69
CA SER A 243 17.32 10.69 13.92
C SER A 243 16.68 9.70 14.89
N LEU A 244 16.39 8.50 14.41
CA LEU A 244 15.69 7.48 15.19
C LEU A 244 16.57 6.26 15.43
N THR A 245 16.56 5.78 16.67
CA THR A 245 17.17 4.51 17.05
C THR A 245 16.12 3.53 17.54
N VAL A 246 16.08 2.35 16.93
CA VAL A 246 15.33 1.20 17.43
C VAL A 246 16.16 0.49 18.50
N LEU A 247 15.52 0.25 19.64
CA LEU A 247 16.10 -0.40 20.81
C LEU A 247 15.39 -1.73 21.07
N GLU A 248 16.13 -2.84 21.11
CA GLU A 248 15.64 -4.12 21.62
C GLU A 248 16.33 -4.45 22.92
N GLN A 249 15.55 -4.71 23.98
CA GLN A 249 16.09 -4.99 25.32
C GLN A 249 17.11 -3.94 25.79
N GLY A 250 16.89 -2.67 25.42
CA GLY A 250 17.76 -1.53 25.73
C GLY A 250 19.00 -1.38 24.84
N ARG A 251 19.22 -2.28 23.86
CA ARG A 251 20.37 -2.21 22.94
C ARG A 251 19.95 -1.63 21.59
N PRO A 252 20.76 -0.73 20.99
CA PRO A 252 20.50 -0.22 19.66
C PRO A 252 20.67 -1.33 18.61
N VAL A 253 19.64 -1.55 17.80
CA VAL A 253 19.64 -2.55 16.72
C VAL A 253 19.55 -1.94 15.32
N LEU A 254 19.00 -0.73 15.22
CA LEU A 254 18.89 0.01 13.98
C LEU A 254 18.94 1.50 14.29
N ASN A 255 19.75 2.25 13.56
CA ASN A 255 19.72 3.70 13.56
C ASN A 255 19.41 4.16 12.13
N LYS A 256 18.49 5.11 11.99
CA LYS A 256 18.15 5.70 10.70
C LYS A 256 17.62 7.11 10.89
N ASP A 257 18.13 8.02 10.08
CA ASP A 257 17.52 9.32 9.88
C ASP A 257 16.34 9.19 8.93
N ILE A 258 15.19 9.74 9.32
CA ILE A 258 13.99 9.76 8.50
C ILE A 258 13.62 11.19 8.13
N ILE A 259 13.07 11.32 6.92
CA ILE A 259 12.49 12.55 6.39
C ILE A 259 11.11 12.23 5.79
N VAL A 260 10.40 13.26 5.33
CA VAL A 260 9.12 13.08 4.62
C VAL A 260 9.32 12.15 3.42
N ASN A 261 8.48 11.12 3.31
CA ASN A 261 8.52 10.06 2.30
C ASN A 261 9.70 9.05 2.40
N ASP A 262 10.61 9.18 3.37
CA ASP A 262 11.63 8.16 3.64
C ASP A 262 11.48 7.56 5.06
N PRO A 263 10.56 6.58 5.23
CA PRO A 263 10.23 6.04 6.54
C PRO A 263 11.29 5.07 7.09
N LEU A 264 11.31 4.92 8.41
CA LEU A 264 11.99 3.81 9.08
C LEU A 264 11.06 2.60 9.07
N ARG A 265 11.57 1.44 8.64
CA ARG A 265 10.82 0.18 8.63
C ARG A 265 11.51 -0.85 9.49
N TYR A 266 10.79 -1.42 10.45
CA TYR A 266 11.30 -2.45 11.35
C TYR A 266 10.19 -3.43 11.74
N LYS A 267 10.46 -4.74 11.66
CA LYS A 267 9.50 -5.83 11.94
C LYS A 267 8.11 -5.67 11.26
N GLY A 268 8.10 -5.13 10.05
CA GLY A 268 6.87 -4.89 9.28
C GLY A 268 6.07 -3.66 9.71
N ILE A 269 6.58 -2.88 10.67
CA ILE A 269 6.03 -1.60 11.10
C ILE A 269 6.80 -0.48 10.43
N SER A 270 6.10 0.51 9.91
CA SER A 270 6.65 1.69 9.24
C SER A 270 6.39 2.94 10.07
N PHE A 271 7.42 3.76 10.24
CA PHE A 271 7.40 5.04 10.96
C PHE A 271 7.66 6.15 9.96
N TYR A 272 6.66 6.98 9.73
CA TYR A 272 6.68 8.10 8.80
C TYR A 272 6.75 9.40 9.57
N GLN A 273 7.62 10.31 9.13
CA GLN A 273 7.60 11.68 9.63
C GLN A 273 6.26 12.34 9.28
N ALA A 274 5.51 12.78 10.28
CA ALA A 274 4.17 13.33 10.08
C ALA A 274 4.01 14.75 10.65
N SER A 275 4.56 15.02 11.83
CA SER A 275 4.45 16.31 12.50
C SER A 275 5.61 16.55 13.47
N TYR A 276 5.59 17.68 14.16
CA TYR A 276 6.50 18.02 15.24
C TYR A 276 5.84 19.05 16.14
N GLY A 277 6.46 19.31 17.29
CA GLY A 277 6.06 20.44 18.11
C GLY A 277 7.04 20.77 19.22
N ASN A 278 6.77 21.87 19.90
CA ASN A 278 7.60 22.35 20.99
C ASN A 278 7.14 21.70 22.30
N LEU A 279 8.11 21.32 23.11
CA LEU A 279 7.92 20.98 24.52
C LEU A 279 8.39 22.14 25.39
N PRO A 280 7.86 22.26 26.62
CA PRO A 280 8.47 23.09 27.64
C PRO A 280 9.97 22.78 27.71
N SER A 281 10.79 23.81 27.59
CA SER A 281 12.22 23.64 27.67
C SER A 281 12.64 23.30 29.10
N ASN A 282 13.51 22.30 29.22
CA ASN A 282 14.12 21.91 30.48
C ASN A 282 15.50 22.55 30.66
N GLU A 283 15.97 23.36 29.71
CA GLU A 283 17.32 23.91 29.72
C GLU A 283 17.32 25.40 29.35
N ALA A 284 18.12 26.19 30.05
CA ALA A 284 18.31 27.60 29.72
C ALA A 284 19.76 28.00 29.95
N VAL A 285 20.27 28.92 29.13
CA VAL A 285 21.52 29.61 29.45
C VAL A 285 21.16 30.82 30.28
N LEU A 286 21.63 30.84 31.53
CA LEU A 286 21.38 31.91 32.48
C LEU A 286 22.63 32.76 32.65
N SER A 287 22.43 34.07 32.76
CA SER A 287 23.45 35.01 33.20
C SER A 287 23.24 35.36 34.67
N PHE A 288 24.36 35.38 35.39
CA PHE A 288 24.45 35.72 36.80
C PHE A 288 25.35 36.95 36.90
N THR A 289 24.77 38.11 37.22
CA THR A 289 25.49 39.38 37.37
C THR A 289 25.63 39.71 38.84
N ASN A 290 26.86 39.74 39.35
CA ASN A 290 27.11 40.19 40.71
C ASN A 290 27.10 41.73 40.75
N ASN A 291 26.17 42.32 41.51
CA ASN A 291 26.02 43.77 41.62
C ASN A 291 27.17 44.43 42.39
N ASN A 292 27.88 43.70 43.25
CA ASN A 292 29.00 44.24 44.03
C ASN A 292 30.30 44.29 43.23
N THR A 293 30.54 43.31 42.35
CA THR A 293 31.79 43.20 41.57
C THR A 293 31.62 43.59 40.10
N GLY A 294 30.38 43.68 39.61
CA GLY A 294 30.07 43.92 38.19
C GLY A 294 30.36 42.73 37.27
N LYS A 295 30.84 41.59 37.79
CA LYS A 295 31.17 40.41 36.99
C LYS A 295 29.91 39.68 36.52
N VAL A 296 29.93 39.20 35.28
CA VAL A 296 28.85 38.44 34.64
C VAL A 296 29.34 37.03 34.32
N TYR A 297 28.60 36.03 34.77
CA TYR A 297 28.85 34.62 34.49
C TYR A 297 27.70 34.05 33.68
N LYS A 298 27.99 33.20 32.68
CA LYS A 298 26.96 32.52 31.87
C LYS A 298 27.09 31.02 32.06
N ASN A 299 26.06 30.38 32.58
CA ASN A 299 26.04 28.93 32.79
C ASN A 299 24.77 28.34 32.22
N LYS A 300 24.88 27.14 31.66
CA LYS A 300 23.73 26.32 31.30
C LYS A 300 23.10 25.76 32.58
N ALA A 301 21.79 25.93 32.72
CA ALA A 301 21.00 25.43 33.83
C ALA A 301 19.98 24.41 33.31
N THR A 302 19.84 23.29 34.02
CA THR A 302 18.91 22.22 33.70
C THR A 302 17.84 22.14 34.78
N MET A 303 16.60 21.93 34.37
CA MET A 303 15.44 21.84 35.24
C MET A 303 15.58 20.71 36.26
N ASN A 304 15.20 20.99 37.51
CA ASN A 304 15.33 20.11 38.67
C ASN A 304 16.77 19.68 39.00
N GLN A 305 17.78 20.37 38.46
CA GLN A 305 19.18 20.17 38.82
C GLN A 305 19.72 21.44 39.49
N PRO A 306 20.00 21.41 40.82
CA PRO A 306 20.57 22.55 41.50
C PRO A 306 22.01 22.79 41.03
N MET A 307 22.31 24.03 40.69
CA MET A 307 23.65 24.48 40.31
C MET A 307 24.24 25.39 41.39
N GLN A 308 25.54 25.27 41.64
CA GLN A 308 26.25 26.23 42.48
C GLN A 308 26.42 27.55 41.74
N LEU A 309 26.17 28.64 42.45
CA LEU A 309 26.35 29.98 41.94
C LEU A 309 27.82 30.42 42.05
N PRO A 310 28.29 31.28 41.12
CA PRO A 310 29.63 31.85 41.20
C PRO A 310 29.88 32.55 42.54
N GLU A 311 31.15 32.62 42.94
CA GLU A 311 31.58 33.35 44.14
C GLU A 311 30.93 32.85 45.44
N ASN A 312 30.54 31.56 45.49
CA ASN A 312 29.84 30.93 46.62
C ASN A 312 28.56 31.67 47.03
N LEU A 313 27.84 32.27 46.07
CA LEU A 313 26.60 33.02 46.31
C LEU A 313 25.35 32.14 46.49
N GLY A 314 25.54 30.86 46.81
CA GLY A 314 24.48 29.89 47.10
C GLY A 314 24.21 28.94 45.93
N THR A 315 22.98 28.43 45.86
CA THR A 315 22.54 27.54 44.79
C THR A 315 21.33 28.09 44.07
N PHE A 316 21.21 27.76 42.80
CA PHE A 316 20.03 28.08 42.00
C PHE A 316 19.51 26.81 41.32
N GLU A 317 18.20 26.65 41.27
CA GLU A 317 17.55 25.52 40.62
C GLU A 317 16.35 26.00 39.82
N ILE A 318 16.23 25.58 38.57
CA ILE A 318 15.00 25.80 37.78
C ILE A 318 13.98 24.75 38.21
N LYS A 319 12.81 25.19 38.70
CA LYS A 319 11.73 24.30 39.13
C LYS A 319 10.62 24.15 38.09
N ASN A 320 10.30 25.22 37.36
CA ASN A 320 9.22 25.20 36.38
C ASN A 320 9.51 26.10 35.18
N PHE A 321 8.83 25.84 34.05
CA PHE A 321 8.72 26.76 32.92
C PHE A 321 7.25 27.00 32.62
N LEU A 322 6.83 28.27 32.64
CA LEU A 322 5.46 28.67 32.37
C LEU A 322 5.38 29.32 30.99
N GLN A 323 4.46 28.85 30.14
CA GLN A 323 4.20 29.46 28.82
C GLN A 323 3.56 30.85 28.92
N SER A 324 2.91 31.15 30.05
CA SER A 324 2.39 32.47 30.36
C SER A 324 2.46 32.67 31.87
N SER A 325 3.17 33.71 32.28
CA SER A 325 3.25 34.16 33.67
C SER A 325 2.66 35.56 33.77
N GLU A 326 2.07 35.87 34.93
CA GLU A 326 1.56 37.21 35.23
C GLU A 326 2.33 37.80 36.41
N PHE A 327 2.52 39.12 36.37
CA PHE A 327 3.07 39.87 37.48
C PHE A 327 2.21 41.11 37.72
N ARG A 328 1.62 41.23 38.93
CA ARG A 328 0.73 42.33 39.31
C ARG A 328 -0.43 42.56 38.32
N GLY A 329 -1.01 41.49 37.77
CA GLY A 329 -2.11 41.56 36.81
C GLY A 329 -1.72 41.87 35.37
N HIS A 330 -0.41 41.93 35.06
CA HIS A 330 0.08 42.09 33.69
C HIS A 330 0.77 40.80 33.21
N ASN A 331 0.44 40.36 32.00
CA ASN A 331 1.08 39.22 31.37
C ASN A 331 2.54 39.57 31.00
N ILE A 332 3.49 38.83 31.60
CA ILE A 332 4.93 38.99 31.39
C ILE A 332 5.51 37.98 30.38
N GLY A 333 4.63 37.18 29.76
CA GLY A 333 4.97 36.16 28.77
C GLY A 333 5.52 34.89 29.39
N GLU A 334 6.32 34.17 28.61
CA GLU A 334 6.99 32.94 29.02
C GLU A 334 8.04 33.25 30.10
N ALA A 335 8.13 32.40 31.12
CA ALA A 335 9.06 32.60 32.22
C ALA A 335 9.55 31.28 32.83
N TYR A 336 10.84 31.25 33.19
CA TYR A 336 11.37 30.22 34.09
C TYR A 336 11.08 30.59 35.53
N ILE A 337 10.63 29.61 36.31
CA ILE A 337 10.48 29.69 37.75
C ILE A 337 11.64 28.95 38.38
N GLY A 338 12.47 29.67 39.13
CA GLY A 338 13.59 29.09 39.84
C GLY A 338 13.52 29.31 41.34
N VAL A 339 14.34 28.58 42.07
CA VAL A 339 14.54 28.76 43.51
C VAL A 339 16.01 29.12 43.72
N LEU A 340 16.23 30.32 44.25
CA LEU A 340 17.53 30.82 44.68
C LEU A 340 17.67 30.55 46.18
N THR A 341 18.70 29.82 46.58
CA THR A 341 19.02 29.58 48.00
C THR A 341 20.34 30.27 48.34
N PRO A 342 20.31 31.43 49.01
CA PRO A 342 21.52 32.15 49.42
C PRO A 342 22.34 31.37 50.46
N PRO A 343 23.63 31.71 50.66
CA PRO A 343 24.46 31.08 51.69
C PRO A 343 23.90 31.36 53.09
N GLY A 344 23.31 30.34 53.72
CA GLY A 344 22.72 30.45 55.05
C GLY A 344 21.39 31.21 55.13
N GLY A 345 20.69 31.42 54.00
CA GLY A 345 19.37 32.04 53.95
C GLY A 345 18.27 31.09 53.47
N ASP A 346 17.01 31.51 53.62
CA ASP A 346 15.87 30.73 53.15
C ASP A 346 15.77 30.72 51.61
N PRO A 347 15.27 29.62 51.02
CA PRO A 347 15.03 29.56 49.57
C PRO A 347 13.99 30.59 49.11
N VAL A 348 14.32 31.33 48.07
CA VAL A 348 13.45 32.36 47.47
C VAL A 348 13.08 31.93 46.05
N GLN A 349 11.78 31.86 45.77
CA GLN A 349 11.29 31.65 44.42
C GLN A 349 11.48 32.92 43.58
N ILE A 350 12.04 32.78 42.39
CA ILE A 350 12.25 33.86 41.44
C ILE A 350 11.60 33.53 40.09
N THR A 351 11.02 34.54 39.47
CA THR A 351 10.44 34.46 38.12
C THR A 351 11.38 35.17 37.15
N LEU A 352 11.75 34.48 36.07
CA LEU A 352 12.68 34.94 35.05
C LEU A 352 11.97 34.98 33.68
N PRO A 353 11.30 36.08 33.33
CA PRO A 353 10.59 36.22 32.07
C PRO A 353 11.56 36.34 30.89
N LEU A 354 11.28 35.66 29.78
CA LEU A 354 12.12 35.67 28.58
C LEU A 354 12.13 37.05 27.92
N ARG A 355 10.97 37.74 27.94
CA ARG A 355 10.79 39.07 27.33
C ARG A 355 11.40 40.21 28.16
N PHE A 356 11.67 39.97 29.44
CA PHE A 356 12.16 41.00 30.38
C PHE A 356 13.42 40.52 31.09
N PRO A 357 14.59 40.49 30.42
CA PRO A 357 15.84 39.98 31.01
C PRO A 357 16.29 40.76 32.26
N THR A 358 15.84 42.00 32.45
CA THR A 358 16.17 42.82 33.61
C THR A 358 15.21 42.65 34.80
N PHE A 359 14.21 41.75 34.70
CA PHE A 359 13.13 41.63 35.68
C PHE A 359 13.63 41.33 37.10
N ASP A 360 14.60 40.45 37.27
CA ASP A 360 15.15 40.10 38.60
C ASP A 360 15.86 41.27 39.30
N LYS A 361 16.22 42.35 38.58
CA LYS A 361 16.78 43.57 39.21
C LYS A 361 15.82 44.18 40.23
N MET A 362 14.50 43.97 40.07
CA MET A 362 13.48 44.46 40.99
C MET A 362 13.59 43.86 42.40
N ARG A 363 14.19 42.67 42.53
CA ARG A 363 14.43 42.01 43.83
C ARG A 363 15.48 42.73 44.68
N LYS A 364 16.33 43.58 44.07
CA LYS A 364 17.43 44.29 44.74
C LYS A 364 18.41 43.37 45.49
N GLY A 365 18.61 42.15 44.99
CA GLY A 365 19.59 41.21 45.54
C GLY A 365 21.03 41.51 45.09
N ASN A 366 22.00 40.89 45.76
CA ASN A 366 23.44 40.99 45.41
C ASN A 366 23.77 40.33 44.06
N LEU A 367 22.93 39.40 43.62
CA LEU A 367 23.05 38.68 42.35
C LEU A 367 21.78 38.94 41.53
N VAL A 368 21.94 39.28 40.25
CA VAL A 368 20.84 39.40 39.28
C VAL A 368 20.92 38.24 38.31
N ILE A 369 19.80 37.54 38.14
CA ILE A 369 19.68 36.38 37.26
C ILE A 369 18.83 36.75 36.05
N ALA A 370 19.28 36.40 34.85
CA ALA A 370 18.54 36.65 33.61
C ALA A 370 18.72 35.52 32.61
N VAL A 371 17.67 35.22 31.84
CA VAL A 371 17.72 34.24 30.74
C VAL A 371 18.43 34.90 29.55
N VAL A 372 19.52 34.28 29.10
CA VAL A 372 20.30 34.72 27.92
C VAL A 372 19.82 34.02 26.67
N GLU A 373 19.62 32.71 26.77
CA GLU A 373 19.24 31.85 25.66
C GLU A 373 18.26 30.79 26.15
N HIS A 374 17.15 30.65 25.43
CA HIS A 374 16.19 29.57 25.61
C HIS A 374 16.57 28.45 24.64
N VAL A 375 16.81 27.25 25.17
CA VAL A 375 17.08 26.08 24.33
C VAL A 375 15.74 25.40 24.08
N PRO A 376 15.13 25.53 22.88
CA PRO A 376 13.86 24.87 22.61
C PRO A 376 14.06 23.35 22.68
N ARG A 377 13.05 22.65 23.18
CA ARG A 377 13.00 21.20 23.18
C ARG A 377 11.91 20.78 22.21
N PHE A 378 12.22 19.91 21.26
CA PHE A 378 11.23 19.44 20.30
C PHE A 378 10.78 18.01 20.59
N TYR A 379 9.61 17.67 20.05
CA TYR A 379 9.24 16.29 19.83
C TYR A 379 9.01 16.06 18.34
N THR A 380 9.34 14.86 17.89
CA THR A 380 8.93 14.39 16.57
C THR A 380 7.61 13.65 16.66
N GLY A 381 6.69 13.98 15.76
CA GLY A 381 5.42 13.30 15.58
C GLY A 381 5.49 12.33 14.41
N LEU A 382 5.34 11.05 14.72
CA LEU A 382 5.45 9.96 13.76
C LEU A 382 4.10 9.31 13.52
N GLN A 383 3.75 9.13 12.25
CA GLN A 383 2.68 8.22 11.87
C GLN A 383 3.24 6.81 11.81
N VAL A 384 2.58 5.88 12.49
CA VAL A 384 3.01 4.49 12.60
C VAL A 384 1.96 3.61 11.93
N GLY A 385 2.41 2.68 11.09
CA GLY A 385 1.49 1.77 10.41
C GLY A 385 2.10 0.40 10.18
N LYS A 386 1.27 -0.64 10.27
CA LYS A 386 1.59 -2.01 9.90
C LYS A 386 0.53 -2.50 8.92
N ASP A 387 0.96 -2.89 7.72
CA ASP A 387 0.10 -3.55 6.74
C ASP A 387 0.72 -4.91 6.35
N PRO A 388 0.27 -6.02 6.96
CA PRO A 388 0.73 -7.36 6.60
C PRO A 388 0.19 -7.84 5.25
N GLY A 389 -0.85 -7.20 4.71
CA GLY A 389 -1.50 -7.57 3.45
C GLY A 389 -0.82 -7.00 2.21
N VAL A 390 0.04 -5.97 2.37
CA VAL A 390 0.65 -5.22 1.27
C VAL A 390 1.34 -6.09 0.21
N TRP A 391 2.06 -7.14 0.62
CA TRP A 391 2.77 -8.02 -0.32
C TRP A 391 1.82 -8.91 -1.13
N VAL A 392 0.68 -9.28 -0.54
CA VAL A 392 -0.38 -10.03 -1.24
C VAL A 392 -1.05 -9.11 -2.27
N VAL A 393 -1.30 -7.85 -1.90
CA VAL A 393 -1.84 -6.81 -2.79
C VAL A 393 -0.90 -6.58 -3.98
N TYR A 394 0.41 -6.39 -3.75
CA TYR A 394 1.38 -6.22 -4.84
C TYR A 394 1.46 -7.44 -5.75
N SER A 395 1.40 -8.64 -5.20
CA SER A 395 1.34 -9.88 -5.99
C SER A 395 0.09 -9.90 -6.87
N GLY A 396 -1.05 -9.47 -6.32
CA GLY A 396 -2.30 -9.25 -7.06
C GLY A 396 -2.12 -8.27 -8.22
N PHE A 397 -1.55 -7.08 -7.99
CA PHE A 397 -1.32 -6.09 -9.05
C PHE A 397 -0.42 -6.62 -10.18
N ILE A 398 0.67 -7.29 -9.85
CA ILE A 398 1.58 -7.89 -10.85
C ILE A 398 0.82 -8.92 -11.71
N LEU A 399 0.05 -9.81 -11.07
CA LEU A 399 -0.76 -10.80 -11.77
C LEU A 399 -1.88 -10.17 -12.60
N MET A 400 -2.46 -9.05 -12.15
CA MET A 400 -3.46 -8.30 -12.91
C MET A 400 -2.87 -7.79 -14.23
N ILE A 401 -1.69 -7.17 -14.18
CA ILE A 401 -0.99 -6.66 -15.37
C ILE A 401 -0.70 -7.80 -16.34
N ILE A 402 -0.12 -8.91 -15.85
CA ILE A 402 0.20 -10.08 -16.66
C ILE A 402 -1.09 -10.70 -17.25
N GLY A 403 -2.11 -10.89 -16.44
CA GLY A 403 -3.39 -11.49 -16.83
C GLY A 403 -4.12 -10.66 -17.89
N CYS A 404 -4.16 -9.34 -17.72
CA CYS A 404 -4.71 -8.40 -18.69
C CYS A 404 -3.93 -8.42 -20.00
N TYR A 405 -2.59 -8.42 -19.93
CA TYR A 405 -1.75 -8.51 -21.12
C TYR A 405 -2.06 -9.78 -21.94
N ILE A 406 -2.07 -10.94 -21.28
CA ILE A 406 -2.40 -12.23 -21.91
C ILE A 406 -3.81 -12.21 -22.49
N THR A 407 -4.76 -11.63 -21.74
CA THR A 407 -6.18 -11.65 -22.12
C THR A 407 -6.47 -10.73 -23.31
N PHE A 408 -5.90 -9.54 -23.37
CA PHE A 408 -6.22 -8.57 -24.40
C PHE A 408 -5.29 -8.62 -25.61
N PHE A 409 -4.01 -8.94 -25.43
CA PHE A 409 -3.01 -8.83 -26.48
C PHE A 409 -2.54 -10.18 -27.05
N MET A 410 -2.87 -11.30 -26.41
CA MET A 410 -2.50 -12.63 -26.89
C MET A 410 -3.71 -13.45 -27.31
N SER A 411 -3.53 -14.29 -28.33
CA SER A 411 -4.58 -15.17 -28.84
C SER A 411 -4.08 -16.58 -29.10
N HIS A 412 -4.98 -17.54 -28.92
CA HIS A 412 -4.81 -18.92 -29.36
C HIS A 412 -5.12 -18.98 -30.85
N GLN A 413 -4.13 -19.37 -31.65
CA GLN A 413 -4.18 -19.39 -33.11
C GLN A 413 -4.05 -20.81 -33.63
N GLN A 414 -4.87 -21.13 -34.63
CA GLN A 414 -4.93 -22.45 -35.28
C GLN A 414 -4.95 -22.24 -36.80
N ILE A 415 -4.11 -22.97 -37.52
CA ILE A 415 -4.01 -22.94 -38.99
C ILE A 415 -4.15 -24.35 -39.54
N CYS A 416 -4.76 -24.44 -40.71
CA CYS A 416 -4.86 -25.64 -41.52
C CYS A 416 -4.40 -25.31 -42.95
N LEU A 417 -3.52 -26.14 -43.48
CA LEU A 417 -3.18 -26.20 -44.91
C LEU A 417 -3.76 -27.49 -45.46
N GLU A 418 -4.67 -27.41 -46.40
CA GLU A 418 -5.20 -28.57 -47.11
C GLU A 418 -4.59 -28.61 -48.51
N ILE A 419 -3.84 -29.67 -48.81
CA ILE A 419 -3.21 -29.90 -50.12
C ILE A 419 -4.01 -31.00 -50.81
N VAL A 420 -4.58 -30.69 -51.96
CA VAL A 420 -5.46 -31.57 -52.74
C VAL A 420 -4.90 -31.75 -54.14
N ALA A 421 -4.88 -32.98 -54.64
CA ALA A 421 -4.51 -33.28 -56.01
C ALA A 421 -5.50 -32.65 -57.00
N ALA A 422 -4.99 -31.99 -58.04
CA ALA A 422 -5.75 -31.38 -59.12
C ALA A 422 -5.09 -31.71 -60.46
N GLY A 423 -5.23 -32.96 -60.91
CA GLY A 423 -4.53 -33.48 -62.09
C GLY A 423 -3.02 -33.63 -61.84
N GLN A 424 -2.19 -33.04 -62.71
CA GLN A 424 -0.73 -32.99 -62.52
C GLN A 424 -0.27 -31.85 -61.57
N LYS A 425 -1.20 -31.05 -61.06
CA LYS A 425 -0.96 -29.93 -60.15
C LYS A 425 -1.54 -30.23 -58.77
N SER A 426 -1.17 -29.41 -57.79
CA SER A 426 -1.77 -29.43 -56.45
C SER A 426 -2.50 -28.13 -56.18
N ARG A 427 -3.69 -28.21 -55.59
CA ARG A 427 -4.41 -27.07 -55.02
C ARG A 427 -4.16 -27.01 -53.52
N VAL A 428 -3.75 -25.85 -53.02
CA VAL A 428 -3.46 -25.61 -51.61
C VAL A 428 -4.48 -24.62 -51.06
N ILE A 429 -5.19 -25.02 -50.00
CA ILE A 429 -6.16 -24.20 -49.29
C ILE A 429 -5.56 -23.85 -47.92
N VAL A 430 -5.46 -22.55 -47.63
CA VAL A 430 -4.92 -22.01 -46.39
C VAL A 430 -6.04 -21.37 -45.60
N ALA A 431 -6.31 -21.92 -44.42
CA ALA A 431 -7.38 -21.43 -43.55
C ALA A 431 -6.90 -21.34 -42.11
N GLY A 432 -7.43 -20.36 -41.36
CA GLY A 432 -6.99 -20.12 -39.99
C GLY A 432 -8.09 -19.55 -39.10
N THR A 433 -8.02 -19.86 -37.82
CA THR A 433 -8.94 -19.32 -36.82
C THR A 433 -8.18 -18.95 -35.55
N ALA A 434 -8.69 -17.94 -34.84
CA ALA A 434 -8.18 -17.52 -33.55
C ALA A 434 -9.35 -17.34 -32.57
N ASN A 435 -9.10 -17.58 -31.28
CA ASN A 435 -10.12 -17.34 -30.24
C ASN A 435 -10.45 -15.86 -30.07
N LYS A 436 -9.54 -14.97 -30.45
CA LYS A 436 -9.61 -13.50 -30.35
C LYS A 436 -8.91 -12.89 -31.56
N ASN A 437 -9.23 -11.63 -31.88
CA ASN A 437 -8.67 -10.89 -33.02
C ASN A 437 -8.79 -11.67 -34.35
N LYS A 438 -10.03 -11.87 -34.81
CA LYS A 438 -10.31 -12.64 -36.03
C LYS A 438 -9.73 -11.97 -37.27
N THR A 439 -9.87 -10.65 -37.41
CA THR A 439 -9.33 -9.88 -38.54
C THR A 439 -7.80 -9.96 -38.61
N GLY A 440 -7.09 -9.85 -37.48
CA GLY A 440 -5.64 -10.05 -37.47
C GLY A 440 -5.22 -11.48 -37.85
N MET A 441 -6.09 -12.46 -37.64
CA MET A 441 -5.87 -13.83 -38.12
C MET A 441 -6.07 -13.95 -39.63
N GLU A 442 -7.05 -13.24 -40.21
CA GLU A 442 -7.30 -13.20 -41.66
C GLU A 442 -6.09 -12.62 -42.40
N THR A 443 -5.58 -11.46 -42.00
CA THR A 443 -4.34 -10.88 -42.56
C THR A 443 -3.14 -11.81 -42.42
N LYS A 444 -3.10 -12.60 -41.34
CA LYS A 444 -2.04 -13.58 -41.13
C LYS A 444 -2.16 -14.78 -42.07
N VAL A 445 -3.37 -15.22 -42.38
CA VAL A 445 -3.64 -16.25 -43.40
C VAL A 445 -3.18 -15.75 -44.76
N ASP A 446 -3.45 -14.49 -45.11
CA ASP A 446 -3.03 -13.90 -46.39
C ASP A 446 -1.49 -13.87 -46.50
N ARG A 447 -0.80 -13.30 -45.51
CA ARG A 447 0.68 -13.27 -45.45
C ARG A 447 1.30 -14.66 -45.42
N LEU A 448 0.64 -15.63 -44.79
CA LEU A 448 1.13 -17.02 -44.77
C LEU A 448 1.03 -17.62 -46.18
N THR A 449 -0.08 -17.37 -46.87
CA THR A 449 -0.31 -17.83 -48.23
C THR A 449 0.74 -17.26 -49.17
N GLU A 450 1.00 -15.94 -49.13
CA GLU A 450 2.06 -15.30 -49.92
C GLU A 450 3.43 -15.96 -49.69
N LYS A 451 3.79 -16.24 -48.43
CA LYS A 451 5.05 -16.90 -48.09
C LYS A 451 5.12 -18.34 -48.58
N LEU A 452 4.02 -19.08 -48.50
CA LEU A 452 3.96 -20.46 -49.00
C LEU A 452 4.11 -20.47 -50.52
N THR A 453 3.45 -19.56 -51.23
CA THR A 453 3.58 -19.41 -52.69
C THR A 453 4.97 -18.96 -53.14
N GLN A 454 5.73 -18.26 -52.30
CA GLN A 454 7.12 -17.89 -52.61
C GLN A 454 8.13 -19.03 -52.36
N MET A 455 7.77 -20.04 -51.57
CA MET A 455 8.66 -21.15 -51.23
C MET A 455 8.70 -22.27 -52.26
N VAL A 456 7.70 -22.32 -53.15
CA VAL A 456 7.45 -23.36 -54.17
C VAL A 456 6.92 -22.73 -55.42
#